data_AF-A0A536ZYA4-F1
#
_entry.id   AF-A0A536ZYA4-F1
#
_cell.length_a   1.000
_cell.length_b   1.000
_cell.length_c   1.000
_cell.angle_alpha   90.00
_cell.angle_beta   90.00
_cell.angle_gamma   90.00
#
_symmetry.space_group_name_H-M   'P 1'
#
loop_
_entity.id
_entity.type
_entity.pdbx_description
1 polymer ?
#
loop_
_entity_poly.entity_id
_entity_poly.type
_entity_poly.pdbx_seq_one_letter_code
_entity_poly.pdbx_strand_id
1 'polypeptide(L)'
;MKLKRITLATLATLAAPAAALAQSNVQIYGTLNADFESVKATGSSGTNFPSRNRVTSNSSNFGFRGTEDLGQGLRAFFQLES
;
A
#
# COMPACT_ATOMS: atom_id res chain seq x y z
N MET A 1 38.59 -24.55 -23.06
CA MET A 1 38.37 -24.10 -21.66
C MET A 1 37.86 -22.66 -21.51
N LYS A 2 38.06 -21.75 -22.48
CA LYS A 2 37.61 -20.34 -22.38
C LYS A 2 36.07 -20.16 -22.36
N LEU A 3 35.32 -20.90 -23.20
CA LEU A 3 33.85 -20.79 -23.22
C LEU A 3 33.19 -21.17 -21.89
N LYS A 4 33.68 -22.22 -21.21
CA LYS A 4 33.11 -22.67 -19.91
C LYS A 4 33.20 -21.60 -18.82
N ARG A 5 34.23 -20.74 -18.85
CA ARG A 5 34.39 -19.63 -17.90
C ARG A 5 33.43 -18.47 -18.19
N ILE A 6 33.17 -18.21 -19.47
CA ILE A 6 32.19 -17.21 -19.91
C ILE A 6 30.78 -17.63 -19.49
N THR A 7 30.41 -18.91 -19.71
CA THR A 7 29.10 -19.44 -19.32
C THR A 7 28.87 -19.40 -17.80
N LEU A 8 29.89 -19.67 -17.00
CA LEU A 8 29.79 -19.61 -15.54
C LEU A 8 29.66 -18.17 -15.03
N ALA A 9 30.37 -17.22 -15.64
CA ALA A 9 30.27 -15.80 -15.31
C ALA A 9 28.88 -15.23 -15.66
N THR A 10 28.31 -15.61 -16.81
CA THR A 10 26.96 -15.18 -17.20
C THR A 10 25.87 -15.77 -16.32
N LEU A 11 26.05 -16.98 -15.80
CA LEU A 11 25.08 -17.62 -14.90
C LEU A 11 25.11 -16.98 -13.50
N ALA A 12 26.30 -16.57 -13.02
CA ALA A 12 26.46 -15.86 -11.76
C ALA A 12 25.81 -14.45 -11.79
N THR A 13 25.87 -13.74 -12.93
CA THR A 13 25.22 -12.42 -13.08
C THR A 13 23.70 -12.51 -13.20
N LEU A 14 23.16 -13.62 -13.70
CA LEU A 14 21.71 -13.87 -13.72
C LEU A 14 21.16 -14.35 -12.37
N ALA A 15 21.99 -14.97 -11.52
CA ALA A 15 21.60 -15.41 -10.19
C ALA A 15 21.70 -14.30 -9.13
N ALA A 16 22.48 -13.23 -9.38
CA ALA A 16 22.68 -12.13 -8.45
C ALA A 16 21.38 -11.39 -8.01
N PRO A 17 20.36 -11.18 -8.86
CA PRO A 17 19.11 -10.56 -8.44
C PRO A 17 18.25 -11.46 -7.55
N ALA A 18 18.44 -12.78 -7.58
CA ALA A 18 17.59 -13.72 -6.86
C ALA A 18 17.86 -13.72 -5.33
N ALA A 19 19.05 -13.29 -4.89
CA ALA A 19 19.39 -13.19 -3.47
C ALA A 19 19.04 -11.82 -2.86
N ALA A 20 18.74 -10.81 -3.68
CA ALA A 20 18.45 -9.44 -3.26
C ALA A 20 16.97 -9.04 -3.42
N LEU A 21 16.11 -9.94 -3.91
CA LEU A 21 14.67 -9.87 -3.70
C LEU A 21 14.38 -10.27 -2.25
N ALA A 22 14.89 -9.47 -1.30
CA ALA A 22 14.35 -9.45 0.05
C ALA A 22 12.86 -9.15 -0.11
N GLN A 23 12.06 -10.22 -0.01
CA GLN A 23 10.61 -10.19 0.00
C GLN A 23 10.22 -9.14 1.04
N SER A 24 9.90 -7.93 0.58
CA SER A 24 9.82 -6.78 1.45
C SER A 24 8.73 -7.07 2.47
N ASN A 25 9.11 -7.14 3.75
CA ASN A 25 8.16 -7.35 4.85
C ASN A 25 7.16 -6.20 5.01
N VAL A 26 7.20 -5.22 4.10
CA VAL A 26 6.36 -4.04 4.04
C VAL A 26 5.46 -4.14 2.83
N GLN A 27 4.17 -4.03 3.06
CA GLN A 27 3.11 -3.92 2.06
C GLN A 27 2.58 -2.49 2.06
N ILE A 28 2.46 -1.92 0.88
CA ILE A 28 1.72 -0.69 0.65
C ILE A 28 0.26 -1.07 0.39
N TYR A 29 -0.67 -0.41 1.07
CA TYR A 29 -2.10 -0.67 0.93
C TYR A 29 -2.90 0.62 1.12
N GLY A 30 -4.18 0.56 0.80
CA GLY A 30 -5.11 1.68 1.00
C GLY A 30 -6.42 1.44 0.28
N THR A 31 -7.36 2.35 0.50
CA THR A 31 -8.65 2.41 -0.17
C THR A 31 -8.84 3.79 -0.75
N LEU A 32 -9.32 3.84 -2.00
CA LEU A 32 -9.64 5.08 -2.69
C LEU A 32 -11.15 5.14 -2.90
N ASN A 33 -11.80 6.05 -2.16
CA ASN A 33 -13.24 6.26 -2.20
C ASN A 33 -13.50 7.68 -2.70
N ALA A 34 -14.11 7.78 -3.87
CA ALA A 34 -14.49 9.04 -4.48
C ALA A 34 -15.98 9.03 -4.75
N ASP A 35 -16.70 9.95 -4.12
CA ASP A 35 -18.15 10.05 -4.22
C ASP A 35 -18.56 11.35 -4.91
N PHE A 36 -19.64 11.27 -5.68
CA PHE A 36 -20.36 12.44 -6.16
C PHE A 36 -21.70 12.51 -5.44
N GLU A 37 -21.85 13.53 -4.59
CA GLU A 37 -22.99 13.67 -3.69
C GLU A 37 -23.85 14.87 -4.07
N SER A 38 -25.16 14.75 -3.87
CA SER A 38 -26.08 15.89 -3.77
C SER A 38 -26.63 15.97 -2.35
N VAL A 39 -26.29 17.05 -1.63
CA VAL A 39 -26.61 17.19 -0.20
C VAL A 39 -27.42 18.44 0.09
N LYS A 40 -28.40 18.30 0.99
CA LYS A 40 -29.21 19.40 1.56
C LYS A 40 -29.29 19.22 3.07
N ALA A 41 -29.38 20.32 3.82
CA ALA A 41 -29.55 20.26 5.27
C ALA A 41 -30.65 21.22 5.72
N THR A 42 -31.53 20.75 6.60
CA THR A 42 -32.63 21.54 7.18
C THR A 42 -32.46 21.53 8.70
N GLY A 43 -32.31 22.72 9.31
CA GLY A 43 -32.11 22.87 10.74
C GLY A 43 -33.37 23.31 11.48
N SER A 44 -33.51 22.91 12.75
CA SER A 44 -34.64 23.35 13.61
C SER A 44 -34.60 24.85 13.95
N SER A 45 -33.44 25.52 13.81
CA SER A 45 -33.21 26.90 14.27
C SER A 45 -33.09 27.93 13.13
N GLY A 46 -33.58 27.61 11.92
CA GLY A 46 -33.93 28.62 10.92
C GLY A 46 -33.03 28.77 9.70
N THR A 47 -31.84 28.15 9.67
CA THR A 47 -30.99 28.18 8.46
C THR A 47 -31.08 26.86 7.72
N ASN A 48 -31.85 26.84 6.63
CA ASN A 48 -31.84 25.75 5.67
C ASN A 48 -30.70 25.95 4.68
N PHE A 49 -29.93 24.89 4.43
CA PHE A 49 -28.88 24.88 3.41
C PHE A 49 -29.46 24.33 2.10
N PRO A 50 -29.40 25.10 0.99
CA PRO A 50 -29.88 24.66 -0.31
C PRO A 50 -29.06 23.46 -0.82
N SER A 51 -29.66 22.71 -1.75
CA SER A 51 -28.99 21.54 -2.33
C SER A 51 -27.69 21.94 -3.02
N ARG A 52 -26.60 21.22 -2.73
CA ARG A 52 -25.30 21.41 -3.37
C ARG A 52 -24.75 20.07 -3.82
N ASN A 53 -24.19 20.07 -5.04
CA ASN A 53 -23.41 18.94 -5.54
C ASN A 53 -21.95 19.10 -5.16
N ARG A 54 -21.29 18.01 -4.77
CA ARG A 54 -19.87 18.00 -4.43
C ARG A 54 -19.22 16.67 -4.77
N VAL A 55 -17.91 16.73 -5.03
CA VAL A 55 -17.04 15.56 -5.05
C VAL A 55 -16.37 15.46 -3.69
N THR A 56 -16.44 14.30 -3.07
CA THR A 56 -15.92 14.06 -1.72
C THR A 56 -14.99 12.84 -1.71
N SER A 57 -13.92 12.93 -0.92
CA SER A 57 -13.17 11.74 -0.52
C SER A 57 -13.87 11.16 0.70
N ASN A 58 -14.41 9.95 0.56
CA ASN A 58 -15.20 9.33 1.62
C ASN A 58 -14.36 8.30 2.36
N SER A 59 -13.56 8.79 3.31
CA SER A 59 -12.67 7.95 4.12
C SER A 59 -11.65 7.16 3.27
N SER A 60 -11.10 7.78 2.23
CA SER A 60 -9.92 7.21 1.56
C SER A 60 -8.77 7.14 2.56
N ASN A 61 -8.01 6.05 2.52
CA ASN A 61 -6.85 5.86 3.38
C ASN A 61 -5.68 5.29 2.58
N PHE A 62 -4.48 5.49 3.11
CA PHE A 62 -3.25 4.97 2.56
C PHE A 62 -2.32 4.58 3.69
N GLY A 63 -1.58 3.49 3.52
CA GLY A 63 -0.78 2.96 4.60
C GLY A 63 0.30 1.98 4.19
N PHE A 64 1.14 1.70 5.18
CA PHE A 64 2.20 0.70 5.15
C PHE A 64 1.94 -0.29 6.29
N ARG A 65 2.03 -1.59 5.99
CA ARG A 65 1.93 -2.63 7.01
C ARG A 65 2.97 -3.69 6.81
N GLY A 66 3.36 -4.39 7.87
CA GLY A 66 4.35 -5.43 7.76
C GLY A 66 4.37 -6.39 8.94
N THR A 67 5.01 -7.53 8.76
CA THR A 67 5.15 -8.55 9.81
C THR A 67 6.50 -9.24 9.71
N GLU A 68 7.29 -9.21 10.77
CA GLU A 68 8.62 -9.82 10.86
C GLU A 68 8.62 -11.02 11.80
N ASP A 69 9.23 -12.12 11.35
CA ASP A 69 9.44 -13.30 12.16
C ASP A 69 10.61 -13.07 13.12
N LEU A 70 10.36 -13.22 14.43
CA LEU A 70 11.36 -13.09 15.48
C LEU A 70 11.95 -14.45 15.89
N GLY A 71 11.53 -15.53 15.22
CA GLY A 71 11.87 -16.91 15.53
C GLY A 71 10.98 -17.53 16.59
N GLN A 72 11.11 -18.85 16.76
CA GLN A 72 10.37 -19.63 17.78
C GLN A 72 8.84 -19.45 17.74
N GLY A 73 8.28 -19.12 16.58
CA GLY A 73 6.85 -18.88 16.39
C GLY A 73 6.36 -17.47 16.77
N LEU A 74 7.26 -16.58 17.23
CA LEU A 74 6.93 -15.19 17.56
C LEU A 74 7.05 -14.29 16.33
N ARG A 75 6.14 -13.32 16.20
CA ARG A 75 6.14 -12.35 15.09
C ARG A 75 5.91 -10.93 15.62
N ALA A 76 6.69 -9.97 15.13
CA ALA A 76 6.42 -8.54 15.27
C ALA A 76 5.58 -8.06 14.09
N PHE A 77 4.70 -7.08 14.30
CA PHE A 77 3.95 -6.44 13.22
C PHE A 77 3.88 -4.94 13.42
N PHE A 78 3.70 -4.21 12.32
CA PHE A 78 3.46 -2.76 12.35
C PHE A 78 2.42 -2.36 11.30
N GLN A 79 1.71 -1.27 11.58
CA GLN A 79 0.77 -0.65 10.66
C GLN A 79 0.80 0.86 10.86
N LEU A 80 0.98 1.59 9.76
CA LEU A 80 0.88 3.05 9.69
C LEU A 80 -0.18 3.38 8.63
N GLU A 81 -1.19 4.16 8.99
CA GLU A 81 -2.31 4.56 8.12
C GLU A 81 -2.63 6.04 8.31
N SER A 82 -3.03 6.73 7.23
CA SER A 82 -3.48 8.13 7.21
C SER A 82 -4.98 8.26 7.00
#